data_AF-A0A5K3G3S6-F1
#
_entry.id   AF-A0A5K3G3S6-F1
#
_cell.length_a   1.000
_cell.length_b   1.000
_cell.length_c   1.000
_cell.angle_alpha   90.00
_cell.angle_beta   90.00
_cell.angle_gamma   90.00
#
_symmetry.space_group_name_H-M   'P 1'
#
loop_
_entity.id
_entity.type
_entity.pdbx_description
1 polymer ?
#
loop_
_entity_poly.entity_id
_entity_poly.type
_entity_poly.pdbx_seq_one_letter_code
_entity_poly.pdbx_strand_id
1 'polypeptide(L)'
;FLTIIDGAYEVTDPQKELPNTSLINHACDPNMAVTPVRVDAVEPLLALFAKRDIRQSEELTYNYSHMSFTAFERTGKTCLCNSSFCLGYLPFCV
;
A
#
# COMPACT_ATOMS: atom_id res chain seq x y z
N PHE A 1 -9.62 1.70 -12.58
CA PHE A 1 -9.22 0.36 -12.11
C PHE A 1 -9.13 0.43 -10.61
N LEU A 2 -10.01 -0.30 -9.92
CA LEU A 2 -9.95 -0.37 -8.47
C LEU A 2 -8.84 -1.34 -8.10
N THR A 3 -7.65 -0.81 -7.89
CA THR A 3 -6.54 -1.61 -7.40
C THR A 3 -6.79 -1.87 -5.93
N ILE A 4 -6.99 -3.14 -5.55
CA ILE A 4 -7.23 -3.63 -4.17
C ILE A 4 -6.01 -3.40 -3.25
N ILE A 5 -5.14 -2.47 -3.63
CA ILE A 5 -4.00 -1.99 -2.88
C ILE A 5 -4.39 -0.73 -2.08
N ASP A 6 -5.53 -0.09 -2.31
CA ASP A 6 -6.01 1.01 -1.45
C ASP A 6 -6.79 0.54 -0.21
N GLY A 7 -6.60 -0.71 0.19
CA GLY A 7 -7.34 -1.31 1.30
C GLY A 7 -8.82 -1.50 0.98
N ALA A 8 -9.58 -1.91 2.00
CA ALA A 8 -10.99 -2.27 1.94
C ALA A 8 -11.96 -1.10 1.65
N TYR A 9 -11.49 0.03 1.13
CA TYR A 9 -12.25 1.29 1.09
C TYR A 9 -13.62 1.16 0.40
N GLU A 10 -13.74 0.29 -0.60
CA GLU A 10 -15.00 0.04 -1.33
C GLU A 10 -15.72 -1.27 -0.94
N VAL A 11 -15.31 -1.90 0.16
CA VAL A 11 -15.92 -3.15 0.62
C VAL A 11 -17.11 -2.79 1.49
N THR A 12 -18.29 -2.76 0.86
CA THR A 12 -19.58 -2.49 1.51
C THR A 12 -20.26 -3.74 2.05
N ASP A 13 -19.84 -4.93 1.58
CA ASP A 13 -20.34 -6.22 2.04
C ASP A 13 -19.50 -6.74 3.22
N PRO A 14 -20.07 -6.84 4.43
CA PRO A 14 -19.37 -7.32 5.61
C PRO A 14 -18.98 -8.81 5.56
N GLN A 15 -19.50 -9.58 4.61
CA GLN A 15 -19.15 -11.00 4.41
C GLN A 15 -18.04 -11.20 3.37
N LYS A 16 -17.61 -10.15 2.67
CA LYS A 16 -16.59 -10.26 1.63
C LYS A 16 -15.20 -10.43 2.25
N GLU A 17 -14.64 -11.63 2.12
CA GLU A 17 -13.24 -11.88 2.45
C GLU A 17 -12.31 -11.10 1.49
N LEU A 18 -11.32 -10.43 2.07
CA LEU A 18 -10.33 -9.67 1.31
C LEU A 18 -9.03 -10.45 1.22
N PRO A 19 -8.25 -10.22 0.15
CA PRO A 19 -6.93 -10.82 0.07
C PRO A 19 -6.08 -10.34 1.24
N ASN A 20 -5.23 -11.22 1.80
CA ASN A 20 -4.34 -10.88 2.92
C ASN A 20 -3.52 -9.61 2.68
N THR A 21 -3.27 -9.25 1.42
CA THR A 21 -2.59 -8.02 1.03
C THR A 21 -3.32 -6.75 1.47
N SER A 22 -4.62 -6.79 1.73
CA SER A 22 -5.39 -5.64 2.24
C SER A 22 -5.08 -5.29 3.70
N LEU A 23 -4.35 -6.15 4.42
CA LEU A 23 -3.94 -5.96 5.81
C LEU A 23 -2.56 -5.29 5.93
N ILE A 24 -1.87 -5.09 4.82
CA ILE A 24 -0.51 -4.59 4.80
C ILE A 24 -0.54 -3.07 4.92
N ASN A 25 0.13 -2.55 5.95
CA ASN A 25 0.10 -1.13 6.29
C ASN A 25 1.05 -0.28 5.43
N HIS A 26 0.82 1.03 5.52
CA HIS A 26 1.70 2.05 4.97
C HIS A 26 2.97 2.23 5.82
N ALA A 27 4.11 2.39 5.15
CA ALA A 27 5.26 3.09 5.71
C ALA A 27 5.87 4.06 4.71
N CYS A 28 6.33 5.22 5.19
CA CYS A 28 7.05 6.21 4.38
C CYS A 28 8.42 5.69 3.92
N ASP A 29 9.05 4.80 4.71
CA ASP A 29 10.23 4.02 4.32
C ASP A 29 9.94 2.51 4.46
N PRO A 30 9.32 1.90 3.44
CA PRO A 30 8.81 0.54 3.53
C PRO A 30 9.88 -0.53 3.22
N ASN A 31 9.61 -1.76 3.66
CA ASN A 31 10.40 -2.95 3.33
C ASN A 31 9.92 -3.72 2.08
N MET A 32 8.74 -3.40 1.54
CA MET A 32 8.25 -3.93 0.27
C MET A 32 8.01 -2.84 -0.78
N ALA A 33 7.98 -3.26 -2.04
CA ALA A 33 7.59 -2.46 -3.20
C ALA A 33 6.49 -3.15 -4.00
N VAL A 34 5.55 -2.37 -4.53
CA VAL A 34 4.51 -2.85 -5.46
C VAL A 34 5.06 -2.78 -6.88
N THR A 35 5.01 -3.90 -7.61
CA THR A 35 5.47 -4.02 -8.99
C THR A 35 4.35 -4.59 -9.86
N PRO A 36 3.96 -3.92 -10.96
CA PRO A 36 3.07 -4.49 -11.96
C PRO A 36 3.76 -5.65 -12.69
N VAL A 37 3.18 -6.84 -12.63
CA VAL A 37 3.68 -8.07 -13.26
C VAL A 37 2.63 -8.63 -14.18
N ARG A 38 3.00 -8.99 -15.41
CA ARG A 38 2.10 -9.68 -16.35
C ARG A 38 2.42 -11.17 -16.38
N VAL A 39 1.38 -11.98 -16.23
CA VAL A 39 1.45 -13.44 -16.37
C VAL A 39 0.35 -13.83 -17.32
N ASP A 40 0.73 -14.13 -18.57
CA ASP A 40 -0.17 -14.60 -19.63
C ASP A 40 -1.43 -13.74 -19.89
N ALA A 41 -1.43 -12.48 -19.46
CA ALA A 41 -2.53 -11.53 -19.58
C ALA A 41 -2.04 -10.10 -19.84
N VAL A 42 -2.89 -9.27 -20.45
CA VAL A 42 -2.60 -7.85 -20.74
C VAL A 42 -2.70 -7.01 -19.46
N GLU A 43 -3.67 -7.32 -18.61
CA GLU A 43 -3.88 -6.71 -17.31
C GLU A 43 -2.77 -7.14 -16.34
N PRO A 44 -2.02 -6.20 -15.75
CA PRO A 44 -0.98 -6.55 -14.80
C PRO A 44 -1.55 -6.91 -13.42
N LEU A 45 -0.97 -7.93 -12.80
CA LEU A 45 -1.08 -8.19 -11.37
C LEU A 45 -0.20 -7.20 -10.61
N LEU A 46 -0.69 -6.66 -9.50
CA LEU A 46 0.14 -5.86 -8.60
C LEU A 46 0.75 -6.78 -7.55
N ALA A 47 2.02 -7.13 -7.75
CA ALA A 47 2.76 -8.02 -6.87
C ALA A 47 3.62 -7.22 -5.88
N LEU A 48 3.75 -7.73 -4.65
CA LEU A 48 4.61 -7.18 -3.61
C LEU A 48 5.92 -7.94 -3.57
N PHE A 49 7.04 -7.22 -3.63
CA PHE A 49 8.38 -7.76 -3.52
C PHE A 49 9.15 -7.10 -2.39
N ALA A 50 9.98 -7.87 -1.68
CA ALA A 50 10.85 -7.33 -0.65
C ALA A 50 11.95 -6.46 -1.27
N LYS A 51 12.22 -5.28 -0.68
CA LYS A 51 13.30 -4.37 -1.09
C LYS A 51 14.66 -4.74 -0.46
N ARG A 52 14.62 -5.53 0.61
CA ARG A 52 15.76 -5.99 1.40
C ARG A 52 15.35 -7.24 2.17
N ASP A 53 16.30 -7.89 2.83
CA ASP A 53 16.00 -8.95 3.78
C ASP A 53 15.08 -8.43 4.90
N ILE A 54 14.05 -9.23 5.24
CA ILE A 54 13.03 -8.93 6.24
C ILE A 54 13.17 -9.94 7.37
N ARG A 55 13.27 -9.45 8.61
CA ARG A 55 13.42 -10.33 9.77
C ARG A 55 12.09 -10.97 10.14
N GLN A 56 12.15 -12.12 10.81
CA GLN A 56 10.95 -12.71 11.41
C GLN A 56 10.29 -11.70 12.36
N SER A 57 8.96 -11.62 12.29
CA SER A 57 8.13 -10.70 13.08
C SER A 57 8.30 -9.20 12.75
N GLU A 58 9.07 -8.86 11.72
CA GLU A 58 9.08 -7.50 11.18
C GLU A 58 7.77 -7.25 10.41
N GLU A 59 7.12 -6.12 10.67
CA GLU A 59 5.89 -5.74 9.97
C GLU A 59 6.16 -5.54 8.48
N LEU A 60 5.35 -6.16 7.64
CA LEU A 60 5.38 -5.94 6.19
C LEU A 60 4.67 -4.63 5.85
N THR A 61 5.35 -3.75 5.12
CA THR A 61 4.81 -2.43 4.74
C THR A 61 5.17 -2.07 3.30
N TYR A 62 4.33 -1.26 2.64
CA TYR A 62 4.64 -0.61 1.36
C TYR A 62 4.24 0.87 1.40
N ASN A 63 4.69 1.64 0.41
CA ASN A 63 4.32 3.04 0.32
C ASN A 63 3.04 3.21 -0.50
N TYR A 64 1.96 3.64 0.15
CA TYR A 64 0.65 3.91 -0.47
C TYR A 64 0.69 5.00 -1.56
N SER A 65 1.68 5.90 -1.54
CA SER A 65 1.80 6.95 -2.57
C SER A 65 2.57 6.54 -3.83
N HIS A 66 3.09 5.31 -3.91
CA HIS A 66 4.07 4.94 -4.92
C HIS A 66 3.57 5.05 -6.38
N MET A 67 2.26 5.21 -6.60
CA MET A 67 1.63 5.31 -7.93
C MET A 67 0.85 6.62 -8.16
N SER A 68 0.82 7.54 -7.20
CA SER A 68 0.04 8.79 -7.32
C SER A 68 0.95 9.96 -7.71
N PHE A 69 0.74 10.50 -8.91
CA PHE A 69 1.47 11.65 -9.47
C PHE A 69 0.90 13.01 -9.03
N THR A 70 -0.12 13.02 -8.17
CA THR A 70 -0.81 14.23 -7.72
C THR A 70 -0.12 14.82 -6.48
N ALA A 71 -0.13 16.15 -6.37
CA ALA A 71 0.41 16.83 -5.21
C ALA A 71 -0.37 16.42 -3.95
N PHE A 72 0.32 15.84 -2.96
CA PHE A 72 -0.29 15.48 -1.69
C PHE A 72 -0.67 16.74 -0.92
N GLU A 73 -1.97 16.99 -0.78
CA GLU A 73 -2.42 17.84 0.31
C GLU A 73 -2.14 17.13 1.63
N ARG A 74 -1.66 17.85 2.64
CA ARG A 74 -1.49 17.34 4.00
C ARG A 74 -2.84 17.25 4.73
N THR A 75 -3.87 16.84 4.02
CA THR A 75 -5.25 16.71 4.48
C THR A 75 -5.61 15.22 4.39
N GLY A 76 -5.69 14.54 5.53
CA GLY A 76 -5.87 13.09 5.57
C GLY A 76 -5.73 12.50 6.96
N LYS A 77 -5.84 11.17 7.09
CA LYS A 77 -5.56 10.47 8.35
C LYS A 77 -4.07 10.59 8.70
N THR A 78 -3.76 10.77 9.98
CA THR A 78 -2.38 10.82 10.47
C THR A 78 -1.63 9.53 10.17
N CYS A 79 -0.39 9.64 9.70
CA CYS A 79 0.50 8.49 9.50
C CYS A 79 1.25 8.18 10.80
N LEU A 80 1.23 6.91 11.21
CA LEU A 80 1.88 6.42 12.43
C LEU A 80 2.98 5.39 12.14
N CYS A 81 3.60 5.45 10.95
CA CYS A 81 4.61 4.47 10.53
C CYS A 81 5.95 4.56 11.25
N ASN A 82 6.15 5.57 12.12
CA ASN A 82 7.37 5.80 12.91
C ASN A 82 8.69 5.95 12.13
N SER A 83 8.64 6.05 10.79
CA SER A 83 9.84 6.35 9.99
C SER A 83 10.39 7.75 10.31
N SER A 84 11.71 7.91 10.33
CA SER A 84 12.37 9.22 10.43
C SER A 84 12.09 10.13 9.24
N PHE A 85 11.64 9.57 8.11
CA PHE A 85 11.26 10.28 6.89
C PHE A 85 9.73 10.34 6.72
N CYS A 86 8.98 10.22 7.82
CA CYS A 86 7.52 10.25 7.79
C CYS A 86 6.97 11.61 7.31
N LEU A 87 6.02 11.58 6.39
CA LEU A 87 5.34 12.78 5.87
C LEU A 87 4.22 13.29 6.80
N GLY A 88 3.92 12.56 7.88
CA GLY A 88 2.95 12.93 8.92
C GLY A 88 1.50 12.50 8.62
N TYR A 89 1.14 12.29 7.36
CA TYR A 89 -0.21 11.93 6.93
C TYR A 89 -0.16 10.78 5.92
N LEU A 90 -1.17 9.91 5.94
CA LEU A 90 -1.33 8.89 4.92
C LEU A 90 -1.68 9.58 3.60
N PRO A 91 -1.09 9.13 2.47
CA PRO A 91 -1.40 9.69 1.18
C PRO A 91 -2.81 9.27 0.76
N PHE A 92 -3.78 10.18 0.85
CA PHE A 92 -5.09 10.01 0.23
C PHE A 92 -5.11 10.81 -1.06
N CYS A 93 -5.51 10.15 -2.16
CA CYS A 93 -6.01 10.88 -3.31
C CYS A 93 -7.38 11.43 -2.91
N VAL A 94 -7.50 12.76 -2.76
CA VAL A 94 -8.78 13.44 -2.95
C VAL A 94 -9.08 13.57 -4.43
#